data_AF-A0A2M7YBP8-F1
#
_entry.id   AF-A0A2M7YBP8-F1
#
_cell.length_a   1.000
_cell.length_b   1.000
_cell.length_c   1.000
_cell.angle_alpha   90.00
_cell.angle_beta   90.00
_cell.angle_gamma   90.00
#
_symmetry.space_group_name_H-M   'P 1'
#
loop_
_entity.id
_entity.type
_entity.pdbx_description
1 polymer ?
#
loop_
_entity_poly.entity_id
_entity_poly.type
_entity_poly.pdbx_seq_one_letter_code
_entity_poly.pdbx_strand_id
1 'polypeptide(L)' 'VLSMTVGNAIILAPGVLWLGVLYGWDKPILDWGLWPFLPGAVLKTALAATLFPLAWRAVGAARG' A
#
# COMPACT_ATOMS: atom_id res chain seq x y z
N VAL A 1 2.43 7.55 9.37
CA VAL A 1 3.25 6.52 8.68
C VAL A 1 3.10 5.16 9.34
N LEU A 2 3.33 5.03 10.65
CA LEU A 2 3.20 3.74 11.37
C LEU A 2 1.86 3.01 11.11
N SER A 3 0.73 3.71 11.25
CA SER A 3 -0.60 3.15 10.99
C SER A 3 -0.80 2.71 9.53
N MET A 4 -0.18 3.41 8.57
CA MET A 4 -0.23 3.04 7.15
C MET A 4 0.62 1.81 6.85
N THR A 5 1.77 1.66 7.53
CA THR A 5 2.61 0.46 7.41
C THR A 5 1.88 -0.77 7.97
N VAL A 6 1.25 -0.63 9.14
CA VAL A 6 0.45 -1.72 9.74
C VAL A 6 -0.75 -2.07 8.85
N GLY A 7 -1.47 -1.07 8.33
CA GLY A 7 -2.57 -1.32 7.39
C GLY A 7 -2.12 -2.03 6.12
N ASN A 8 -0.96 -1.66 5.56
CA ASN A 8 -0.38 -2.39 4.42
C ASN A 8 -0.07 -3.84 4.78
N ALA A 9 0.55 -4.11 5.94
CA ALA A 9 0.86 -5.48 6.36
C ALA A 9 -0.41 -6.33 6.54
N ILE A 10 -1.47 -5.76 7.14
CA ILE A 10 -2.76 -6.42 7.31
C ILE A 10 -3.41 -6.76 5.97
N ILE A 11 -3.33 -5.88 4.97
CA ILE A 11 -3.87 -6.12 3.63
C ILE A 11 -3.04 -7.16 2.86
N LEU A 12 -1.73 -7.19 3.10
CA LEU A 12 -0.81 -8.03 2.35
C LEU A 12 -0.89 -9.50 2.78
N ALA A 13 -1.18 -9.77 4.05
CA ALA A 13 -1.39 -11.13 4.57
C ALA A 13 -2.48 -11.95 3.82
N PRO A 14 -3.74 -11.48 3.70
CA PRO A 14 -4.76 -12.18 2.91
C PRO A 14 -4.43 -12.17 1.41
N GLY A 15 -3.74 -11.15 0.89
CA GLY A 15 -3.32 -11.10 -0.51
C GLY A 15 -2.35 -12.23 -0.89
N VAL A 16 -1.36 -12.50 -0.03
CA VAL A 16 -0.40 -13.60 -0.23
C VAL A 16 -1.08 -14.96 -0.04
N LEU A 17 -1.95 -15.10 0.97
CA LEU A 17 -2.73 -16.32 1.15
C LEU A 17 -3.60 -16.63 -0.07
N TRP A 18 -4.23 -15.62 -0.65
CA TRP A 18 -5.05 -15.77 -1.86
C TRP A 18 -4.22 -16.14 -3.10
N LEU A 19 -3.01 -15.60 -3.25
CA LEU A 19 -2.08 -16.00 -4.30
C LEU A 19 -1.73 -17.49 -4.21
N GLY A 20 -1.51 -18.00 -3.00
CA GLY A 20 -1.28 -19.43 -2.77
C GLY A 20 -2.47 -20.31 -3.16
N VAL A 21 -3.70 -19.83 -2.92
CA VAL A 21 -4.94 -20.52 -3.36
C VAL A 21 -5.08 -20.54 -4.89
N LEU A 22 -4.77 -19.44 -5.58
CA LEU A 22 -4.96 -19.32 -7.03
C LEU A 22 -3.88 -20.03 -7.85
N TYR A 23 -2.61 -19.91 -7.45
CA TYR A 23 -1.47 -20.34 -8.25
C TYR A 23 -0.77 -21.59 -7.71
N GLY A 24 -1.14 -22.04 -6.52
CA GLY A 24 -0.46 -23.10 -5.78
C GLY A 24 0.76 -22.57 -5.03
N TRP A 25 1.05 -23.20 -3.88
CA TRP A 25 2.20 -22.84 -3.03
C TRP A 25 3.55 -23.34 -3.57
N ASP A 26 3.53 -24.22 -4.58
CA ASP A 26 4.72 -24.73 -5.27
C ASP A 26 5.40 -23.70 -6.20
N LYS A 27 4.71 -22.58 -6.49
CA LYS A 27 5.22 -21.50 -7.33
C LYS A 27 5.83 -20.37 -6.49
N PRO A 28 6.75 -19.56 -7.04
CA PRO A 28 7.37 -18.44 -6.32
C PRO A 28 6.39 -17.26 -6.17
N ILE A 29 5.30 -17.46 -5.41
CA ILE A 29 4.20 -16.48 -5.23
C ILE A 29 4.67 -15.16 -4.58
N LEU A 30 5.76 -15.19 -3.80
CA LEU A 30 6.33 -13.99 -3.20
C LEU A 30 7.00 -13.10 -4.24
N ASP A 31 7.65 -13.70 -5.24
CA ASP A 31 8.30 -12.97 -6.34
C ASP A 31 7.27 -12.36 -7.30
N TRP A 32 6.10 -12.98 -7.43
CA TRP A 32 5.04 -12.49 -8.30
C TRP A 32 4.10 -11.49 -7.61
N GLY A 33 3.96 -11.60 -6.29
CA GLY A 33 3.03 -10.79 -5.50
C GLY A 33 3.73 -9.80 -4.57
N LEU A 34 4.41 -10.32 -3.55
CA LEU A 34 4.97 -9.52 -2.45
C LEU A 34 6.00 -8.51 -2.94
N TRP A 35 7.06 -8.98 -3.60
CA TRP A 35 8.18 -8.14 -4.04
C TRP A 35 7.78 -7.02 -5.00
N PRO A 36 6.97 -7.25 -6.05
CA PRO A 36 6.52 -6.17 -6.94
C PRO A 36 5.49 -5.23 -6.29
N PHE A 37 4.77 -5.67 -5.24
CA PHE A 37 3.79 -4.83 -4.55
C PHE A 37 4.45 -3.78 -3.64
N LEU A 38 5.57 -4.11 -2.99
CA LEU A 38 6.26 -3.25 -2.02
C LEU A 38 6.62 -1.86 -2.57
N PRO A 39 7.27 -1.71 -3.75
CA PRO A 39 7.56 -0.40 -4.33
C PRO A 39 6.29 0.44 -4.54
N GLY A 40 5.22 -0.20 -5.02
CA GLY A 40 3.92 0.45 -5.21
C GLY A 40 3.30 0.90 -3.88
N ALA A 41 3.41 0.09 -2.82
CA ALA A 41 2.93 0.43 -1.48
C ALA A 41 3.69 1.63 -0.88
N VAL A 42 5.01 1.66 -1.04
CA VAL A 42 5.86 2.78 -0.60
C VAL A 42 5.50 4.05 -1.35
N LEU A 43 5.39 3.98 -2.69
CA LEU A 43 5.03 5.13 -3.52
C LEU A 43 3.66 5.70 -3.14
N LYS A 44 2.64 4.83 -3.02
CA LYS A 44 1.28 5.25 -2.62
C LYS A 44 1.28 5.92 -1.24
N THR A 45 2.04 5.36 -0.30
CA THR A 45 2.17 5.92 1.05
C THR A 45 2.86 7.27 1.04
N ALA A 46 3.93 7.43 0.25
CA ALA A 46 4.66 8.69 0.12
C ALA A 46 3.80 9.79 -0.55
N LEU A 47 3.06 9.44 -1.59
CA LEU A 47 2.11 10.35 -2.23
C LEU A 47 1.00 10.74 -1.26
N ALA A 48 0.40 9.80 -0.54
CA ALA A 48 -0.61 10.11 0.45
C ALA A 48 -0.06 11.03 1.56
N ALA A 49 1.13 10.73 2.09
CA ALA A 49 1.75 11.52 3.15
C ALA A 49 2.05 12.97 2.73
N THR A 50 2.27 13.23 1.44
CA THR A 50 2.58 14.58 0.92
C THR A 50 1.34 15.29 0.39
N LEU A 51 0.53 14.62 -0.43
CA LEU A 51 -0.61 15.22 -1.12
C LEU A 51 -1.77 15.53 -0.17
N PHE A 52 -2.11 14.66 0.78
CA PHE A 52 -3.26 14.90 1.66
C PHE A 52 -3.09 16.18 2.52
N PRO A 53 -1.95 16.41 3.21
CA PRO A 53 -1.74 17.65 3.95
C PRO A 53 -1.73 18.89 3.06
N LEU A 54 -1.11 18.81 1.88
CA LEU A 54 -1.04 19.93 0.93
C LEU A 54 -2.43 20.28 0.38
N ALA A 55 -3.22 19.28 -0.01
CA ALA A 55 -4.58 19.46 -0.47
C ALA A 55 -5.44 20.13 0.62
N TRP A 56 -5.33 19.69 1.87
CA TRP A 56 -6.09 20.29 2.97
C TRP A 56 -5.69 21.74 3.25
N ARG A 57 -4.40 22.06 3.14
CA ARG A 57 -3.90 23.44 3.26
C ARG A 57 -4.42 24.33 2.13
N ALA A 58 -4.42 23.85 0.89
CA ALA A 58 -4.95 24.59 -0.25
C ALA A 58 -6.45 24.86 -0.12
N VAL A 59 -7.23 23.84 0.28
CA VAL A 59 -8.66 24.01 0.56
C VAL A 59 -8.90 24.99 1.70
N GLY A 60 -8.11 24.93 2.78
CA GLY A 60 -8.20 25.88 3.88
C GLY A 60 -7.92 27.32 3.45
N ALA A 61 -6.89 27.54 2.62
CA ALA A 61 -6.54 28.85 2.10
C ALA A 61 -7.62 29.43 1.15
N ALA A 62 -8.33 28.58 0.40
CA ALA A 62 -9.42 29.02 -0.47
C ALA A 62 -10.74 29.32 0.26
N ARG A 63 -10.85 28.96 1.55
CA ARG A 63 -12.06 29.16 2.37
C ARG A 63 -11.98 30.37 3.29
N GLY A 64 -10.82 31.04 3.37
CA GLY A 64 -10.61 32.30 4.08
C GLY A 64 -10.47 33.46 3.11
#